data_AF-A0A934VVI6-F1
#
_entry.id   AF-A0A934VVI6-F1
#
_cell.length_a   1.000
_cell.length_b   1.000
_cell.length_c   1.000
_cell.angle_alpha   90.00
_cell.angle_beta   90.00
_cell.angle_gamma   90.00
#
_symmetry.space_group_name_H-M   'P 1'
#
loop_
_entity.id
_entity.type
_entity.pdbx_description
1 polymer ?
#
loop_
_entity_poly.entity_id
_entity_poly.type
_entity_poly.pdbx_seq_one_letter_code
_entity_poly.pdbx_strand_id
1 'polypeptide(L)'
;MTDSSAHRSTAGRWFLSVLGLFLAFIGGIFFWLMLRSYERASAMDHWPETACVVLDSNIQQRQIDPNSPPEYQLSVLFGYSWKGVSRTSEHLTLRDNPWRASRETLEEDLTKYEPGTKLICHVNPENPDQAIIKPDSKAAGYSLWFPSLFIIAGLGITIMAILPKRPIVQPV
;
A
#
# COMPACT_ATOMS: atom_id res chain seq x y z
N MET A 1 -25.71 -42.35 -26.85
CA MET A 1 -25.21 -40.97 -26.69
C MET A 1 -26.19 -40.23 -25.81
N THR A 2 -25.94 -40.21 -24.50
CA THR A 2 -26.81 -39.60 -23.50
C THR A 2 -26.58 -38.08 -23.53
N ASP A 3 -27.56 -37.36 -24.06
CA ASP A 3 -27.61 -35.91 -24.03
C ASP A 3 -27.97 -35.46 -22.61
N SER A 4 -26.94 -35.12 -21.82
CA SER A 4 -27.11 -34.56 -20.48
C SER A 4 -27.42 -33.07 -20.61
N SER A 5 -28.67 -32.75 -20.98
CA SER A 5 -29.17 -31.39 -20.90
C SER A 5 -29.34 -31.02 -19.42
N ALA A 6 -28.25 -30.59 -18.78
CA ALA A 6 -28.25 -30.10 -17.41
C ALA A 6 -29.24 -28.92 -17.29
N HIS A 7 -30.45 -29.23 -16.85
CA HIS A 7 -31.46 -28.24 -16.52
C HIS A 7 -30.94 -27.47 -15.30
N ARG A 8 -30.30 -26.31 -15.53
CA ARG A 8 -29.86 -25.43 -14.45
C ARG A 8 -31.11 -24.99 -13.71
N SER A 9 -31.39 -25.62 -12.57
CA SER A 9 -32.55 -25.28 -11.73
C SER A 9 -32.51 -23.79 -11.37
N THR A 10 -33.68 -23.17 -11.25
CA THR A 10 -33.81 -21.76 -10.85
C THR A 10 -33.07 -21.48 -9.54
N ALA A 11 -33.06 -22.47 -8.63
CA ALA A 11 -32.28 -22.46 -7.40
C ALA A 11 -30.76 -22.40 -7.65
N GLY A 12 -30.24 -23.15 -8.63
CA GLY A 12 -28.83 -23.08 -9.04
C GLY A 12 -28.46 -21.71 -9.60
N ARG A 13 -29.32 -21.11 -10.44
CA ARG A 13 -29.08 -19.74 -10.96
C ARG A 13 -29.06 -18.70 -9.86
N TRP A 14 -29.95 -18.82 -8.88
CA TRP A 14 -30.02 -17.92 -7.73
C TRP A 14 -28.76 -18.06 -6.85
N PHE A 15 -28.36 -19.30 -6.54
CA PHE A 15 -27.13 -19.59 -5.79
C PHE A 15 -25.88 -19.03 -6.47
N LEU A 16 -25.69 -19.26 -7.78
CA LEU A 16 -24.56 -18.72 -8.54
C LEU A 16 -24.57 -17.18 -8.58
N SER A 17 -25.76 -16.56 -8.66
CA SER A 17 -25.89 -15.10 -8.66
C SER A 17 -25.48 -14.49 -7.32
N VAL A 18 -25.94 -15.07 -6.21
CA VAL A 18 -25.57 -14.65 -4.85
C VAL A 18 -24.08 -14.86 -4.58
N LEU A 19 -23.53 -16.00 -5.00
CA LEU A 19 -22.10 -16.29 -4.86
C LEU A 19 -21.23 -15.30 -5.63
N GLY A 20 -21.60 -14.97 -6.87
CA GLY A 20 -20.89 -13.97 -7.67
C GLY A 20 -20.95 -12.56 -7.08
N LEU A 21 -22.12 -12.17 -6.55
CA LEU A 21 -22.30 -10.88 -5.85
C LEU A 21 -21.48 -10.80 -4.57
N PHE A 22 -21.43 -11.88 -3.79
CA PHE A 22 -20.62 -11.95 -2.58
C PHE A 22 -19.12 -11.83 -2.90
N LEU A 23 -18.66 -12.51 -3.94
CA LEU A 23 -17.27 -12.44 -4.39
C LEU A 23 -16.90 -11.02 -4.89
N ALA A 24 -17.80 -10.39 -5.66
CA ALA A 24 -17.62 -9.02 -6.12
C ALA A 24 -17.65 -8.00 -4.96
N PHE A 25 -18.50 -8.22 -3.95
CA PHE A 25 -18.58 -7.38 -2.76
C PHE A 25 -17.29 -7.43 -1.93
N ILE A 26 -16.78 -8.64 -1.66
CA ILE A 26 -15.49 -8.80 -0.98
C ILE A 26 -14.37 -8.14 -1.80
N GLY A 27 -14.30 -8.41 -3.10
CA GLY A 27 -13.32 -7.77 -4.00
C GLY A 27 -13.41 -6.24 -3.97
N GLY A 28 -14.63 -5.68 -3.93
CA GLY A 28 -14.89 -4.25 -3.83
C GLY A 28 -14.43 -3.64 -2.51
N ILE A 29 -14.66 -4.32 -1.38
CA ILE A 29 -14.14 -3.87 -0.07
C ILE A 29 -12.61 -3.82 -0.09
N PHE A 30 -11.96 -4.90 -0.56
CA PHE A 30 -10.50 -4.93 -0.65
C PHE A 30 -9.97 -3.85 -1.58
N PHE A 31 -10.59 -3.66 -2.75
CA PHE A 31 -10.23 -2.59 -3.68
C PHE A 31 -10.37 -1.21 -3.02
N TRP A 32 -11.47 -0.94 -2.32
CA TRP A 32 -11.68 0.33 -1.62
C TRP A 32 -10.67 0.59 -0.50
N LEU A 33 -10.39 -0.41 0.34
CA LEU A 33 -9.36 -0.31 1.38
C LEU A 33 -7.99 -0.01 0.78
N MET A 34 -7.68 -0.65 -0.34
CA MET A 34 -6.42 -0.48 -1.04
C MET A 34 -6.32 0.89 -1.72
N LEU A 35 -7.41 1.38 -2.31
CA LEU A 35 -7.49 2.73 -2.87
C LEU A 35 -7.26 3.79 -1.79
N ARG A 36 -7.89 3.63 -0.62
CA ARG A 36 -7.68 4.53 0.53
C ARG A 36 -6.23 4.51 1.04
N SER A 37 -5.59 3.34 1.00
CA SER A 37 -4.16 3.23 1.30
C SER A 37 -3.30 3.89 0.21
N TYR A 38 -3.71 3.79 -1.06
CA TYR A 38 -3.03 4.42 -2.19
C TYR A 38 -3.15 5.94 -2.16
N GLU A 39 -4.31 6.51 -1.82
CA GLU A 39 -4.48 7.96 -1.67
C GLU A 39 -3.54 8.54 -0.60
N ARG A 40 -3.40 7.86 0.54
CA ARG A 40 -2.44 8.25 1.59
C ARG A 40 -0.99 8.18 1.12
N ALA A 41 -0.65 7.23 0.25
CA ALA A 41 0.69 7.10 -0.33
C ALA A 41 0.92 8.05 -1.52
N SER A 42 -0.12 8.37 -2.30
CA SER A 42 -0.05 9.24 -3.48
C SER A 42 0.05 10.72 -3.10
N ALA A 43 -0.43 11.10 -1.91
CA ALA A 43 -0.18 12.43 -1.35
C ALA A 43 1.31 12.79 -1.34
N MET A 44 2.20 11.79 -1.28
CA MET A 44 3.66 11.96 -1.28
C MET A 44 4.26 12.32 -2.63
N ASP A 45 3.61 11.94 -3.74
CA ASP A 45 4.21 12.03 -5.08
C ASP A 45 4.42 13.49 -5.54
N HIS A 46 3.73 14.43 -4.91
CA HIS A 46 3.81 15.85 -5.22
C HIS A 46 4.51 16.66 -4.13
N TRP A 47 5.17 16.01 -3.18
CA TRP A 47 5.84 16.73 -2.10
C TRP A 47 7.05 17.49 -2.65
N PRO A 48 7.13 18.81 -2.42
CA PRO A 48 8.22 19.64 -2.89
C PRO A 48 9.55 19.20 -2.26
N GLU A 49 10.56 19.11 -3.13
CA GLU A 49 11.95 18.82 -2.76
C GLU A 49 12.62 20.07 -2.16
N THR A 50 13.25 19.92 -1.00
CA THR A 50 14.06 20.95 -0.34
C THR A 50 15.40 20.38 0.08
N ALA A 51 16.42 21.22 0.12
CA ALA A 51 17.72 20.85 0.66
C ALA A 51 17.63 20.74 2.20
N CYS A 52 18.14 19.64 2.73
CA CYS A 52 18.18 19.39 4.17
C CYS A 52 19.55 18.90 4.60
N VAL A 53 19.83 19.05 5.90
CA VAL A 53 21.11 18.68 6.50
C VAL A 53 20.83 17.79 7.70
N VAL A 54 21.53 16.66 7.78
CA VAL A 54 21.45 15.81 8.96
C VAL A 54 22.09 16.53 10.14
N LEU A 55 21.35 16.65 11.23
CA LEU A 55 21.79 17.29 12.47
C LEU A 55 22.30 16.24 13.46
N ASP A 56 21.58 15.13 13.59
CA ASP A 56 21.94 14.02 14.46
C ASP A 56 21.45 12.68 13.89
N SER A 57 22.15 11.60 14.20
CA SER A 57 21.80 10.26 13.74
C SER A 57 22.14 9.24 14.82
N ASN A 58 21.16 8.48 15.29
CA ASN A 58 21.32 7.52 16.38
C ASN A 58 20.54 6.23 16.12
N ILE A 59 20.96 5.12 16.71
CA ILE A 59 20.24 3.85 16.69
C ILE A 59 19.51 3.72 18.03
N GLN A 60 18.18 3.82 17.98
CA GLN A 60 17.35 3.49 19.13
C GLN A 60 17.23 1.98 19.27
N GLN A 61 17.40 1.49 20.49
CA GLN A 61 17.18 0.09 20.84
C GLN A 61 15.96 0.00 21.76
N ARG A 62 15.07 -0.93 21.43
CA ARG A 62 13.91 -1.28 22.26
C ARG A 62 13.94 -2.76 22.57
N GLN A 63 13.61 -3.11 23.80
CA GLN A 63 13.35 -4.48 24.20
C GLN A 63 11.96 -4.52 24.86
N ILE A 64 11.02 -5.24 24.24
CA ILE A 64 9.62 -5.28 24.70
C ILE A 64 9.51 -6.22 25.89
N ASP A 65 10.08 -7.41 25.77
CA ASP A 65 10.14 -8.42 26.84
C ASP A 65 11.59 -8.75 27.19
N PRO A 66 11.93 -9.00 28.48
CA PRO A 66 13.28 -9.39 28.89
C PRO A 66 13.81 -10.65 28.16
N ASN A 67 12.91 -11.53 27.73
CA ASN A 67 13.23 -12.75 26.99
C ASN A 67 13.17 -12.59 25.46
N SER A 68 12.79 -11.41 24.96
CA SER A 68 12.73 -11.13 23.52
C SER A 68 14.07 -10.58 23.02
N PRO A 69 14.47 -10.89 21.77
CA PRO A 69 15.63 -10.25 21.16
C PRO A 69 15.39 -8.73 21.06
N PRO A 70 16.44 -7.91 21.26
CA PRO A 70 16.32 -6.46 21.11
C PRO A 70 16.00 -6.08 19.66
N GLU A 71 15.15 -5.08 19.51
CA GLU A 71 14.82 -4.46 18.24
C GLU A 71 15.55 -3.11 18.13
N TYR A 72 15.95 -2.76 16.91
CA TYR A 72 16.71 -1.55 16.64
C TYR A 72 16.01 -0.71 15.57
N GLN A 73 16.03 0.61 15.73
CA GLN A 73 15.48 1.58 14.78
C GLN A 73 16.50 2.69 14.56
N LEU A 74 16.75 3.04 13.30
CA LEU A 74 17.58 4.21 12.99
C LEU A 74 16.72 5.48 13.11
N SER A 75 17.13 6.40 13.99
CA SER A 75 16.55 7.73 14.15
C SER A 75 17.53 8.75 13.56
N VAL A 76 17.05 9.60 12.65
CA VAL A 76 17.86 10.63 11.99
C VAL A 76 17.13 11.94 12.10
N LEU A 77 17.70 12.86 12.87
CA LEU A 77 17.23 14.24 13.00
C LEU A 77 17.87 15.07 11.89
N PHE A 78 17.05 15.72 11.07
CA PHE A 78 17.53 16.59 10.01
C PHE A 78 16.81 17.94 10.03
N GLY A 79 17.55 18.98 9.66
CA GLY A 79 17.07 20.35 9.54
C GLY A 79 16.82 20.73 8.09
N TYR A 80 15.75 21.48 7.84
CA TYR A 80 15.41 21.99 6.52
C TYR A 80 14.80 23.39 6.62
N SER A 81 14.84 24.13 5.52
CA SER A 81 14.17 25.43 5.41
C SER A 81 12.94 25.30 4.52
N TRP A 82 11.79 25.70 5.04
CA TRP A 82 10.54 25.76 4.29
C TRP A 82 10.00 27.19 4.31
N LYS A 83 9.89 27.82 3.14
CA LYS A 83 9.44 29.22 2.97
C LYS A 83 10.17 30.22 3.89
N GLY A 84 11.47 30.01 4.11
CA GLY A 84 12.30 30.87 4.95
C GLY A 84 12.23 30.59 6.45
N VAL A 85 11.49 29.56 6.87
CA VAL A 85 11.43 29.11 8.27
C VAL A 85 12.22 27.82 8.41
N SER A 86 13.21 27.84 9.31
CA SER A 86 13.96 26.64 9.68
C SER A 86 13.10 25.71 10.51
N ARG A 87 13.03 24.44 10.11
CA ARG A 87 12.29 23.36 10.75
C ARG A 87 13.18 22.14 10.88
N THR A 88 12.78 21.20 11.73
CA THR A 88 13.47 19.93 11.96
C THR A 88 12.47 18.79 11.93
N SER A 89 12.88 17.63 11.41
CA SER A 89 12.08 16.40 11.38
C SER A 89 12.97 15.20 11.71
N GLU A 90 12.36 14.18 12.31
CA GLU A 90 13.00 12.89 12.63
C GLU A 90 12.47 11.74 11.74
N HIS A 91 11.50 12.03 10.87
CA HIS A 91 10.83 11.02 10.05
C HIS A 91 11.64 10.71 8.78
N LEU A 92 12.20 9.50 8.69
CA LEU A 92 12.90 9.02 7.49
C LEU A 92 11.94 8.68 6.34
N THR A 93 10.77 8.10 6.68
CA THR A 93 9.68 7.65 5.80
C THR A 93 8.33 8.08 6.41
N LEU A 94 7.20 7.96 5.69
CA LEU A 94 5.90 8.33 6.30
C LEU A 94 5.41 7.35 7.35
N ARG A 95 5.79 6.09 7.24
CA ARG A 95 5.33 5.03 8.15
C ARG A 95 6.22 4.87 9.38
N ASP A 96 7.10 5.84 9.62
CA ASP A 96 8.24 5.72 10.51
C ASP A 96 9.20 4.59 10.11
N ASN A 97 10.44 4.67 10.59
CA ASN A 97 11.45 3.69 10.24
C ASN A 97 11.11 2.33 10.90
N PRO A 98 11.07 1.20 10.17
CA PRO A 98 10.73 -0.08 10.79
C PRO A 98 11.78 -0.51 11.81
N TRP A 99 11.30 -1.14 12.89
CA TRP A 99 12.14 -1.85 13.84
C TRP A 99 12.76 -3.08 13.16
N ARG A 100 14.07 -3.25 13.28
CA ARG A 100 14.86 -4.34 12.70
C ARG A 100 15.53 -5.17 13.80
N ALA A 101 15.64 -6.47 13.58
CA ALA A 101 16.28 -7.39 14.53
C ALA A 101 17.83 -7.37 14.46
N SER A 102 18.41 -6.99 13.31
CA SER A 102 19.87 -6.88 13.13
C SER A 102 20.31 -5.42 13.17
N ARG A 103 21.32 -5.17 14.01
CA ARG A 103 21.99 -3.88 14.12
C ARG A 103 22.98 -3.63 13.00
N GLU A 104 23.65 -4.67 12.46
CA GLU A 104 24.71 -4.48 11.44
C GLU A 104 24.19 -3.72 10.21
N THR A 105 22.98 -4.06 9.75
CA THR A 105 22.35 -3.37 8.61
C THR A 105 22.02 -1.89 8.88
N LEU A 106 21.83 -1.52 10.16
CA LEU A 106 21.58 -0.13 10.56
C LEU A 106 22.87 0.67 10.64
N GLU A 107 23.99 0.05 10.99
CA GLU A 107 25.29 0.72 11.06
C GLU A 107 25.80 1.14 9.67
N GLU A 108 25.57 0.29 8.67
CA GLU A 108 25.81 0.64 7.25
C GLU A 108 24.90 1.77 6.77
N ASP A 109 23.67 1.87 7.27
CA ASP A 109 22.79 2.99 6.94
C ASP A 109 23.16 4.25 7.74
N LEU A 110 23.62 4.12 8.99
CA LEU A 110 24.07 5.23 9.83
C LEU A 110 25.24 5.99 9.18
N THR A 111 26.20 5.27 8.61
CA THR A 111 27.33 5.88 7.87
C THR A 111 26.90 6.65 6.62
N LYS A 112 25.71 6.39 6.07
CA LYS A 112 25.14 7.21 4.97
C LYS A 112 24.46 8.47 5.47
N TYR A 113 24.08 8.51 6.74
CA TYR A 113 23.35 9.61 7.39
C TYR A 113 24.21 10.31 8.45
N GLU A 114 25.51 10.45 8.23
CA GLU A 114 26.37 11.13 9.20
C GLU A 114 25.96 12.61 9.37
N PRO A 115 26.06 13.16 10.60
CA PRO A 115 25.80 14.57 10.86
C PRO A 115 26.58 15.50 9.92
N GLY A 116 25.89 16.47 9.34
CA GLY A 116 26.43 17.40 8.34
C GLY A 116 26.24 16.94 6.88
N THR A 117 25.78 15.71 6.66
CA THR A 117 25.43 15.24 5.31
C THR A 117 24.28 16.05 4.73
N LYS A 118 24.46 16.55 3.51
CA LYS A 118 23.42 17.28 2.76
C LYS A 118 22.62 16.30 1.90
N LEU A 119 21.31 16.33 2.05
CA LEU A 119 20.38 15.44 1.36
C LEU A 119 19.24 16.26 0.76
N ILE A 120 18.43 15.60 -0.07
CA ILE A 120 17.16 16.14 -0.53
C ILE A 120 16.07 15.53 0.34
N CYS A 121 15.23 16.40 0.90
CA CYS A 121 14.06 16.02 1.69
C CYS A 121 12.80 16.48 0.98
N HIS A 122 11.71 15.73 1.16
CA HIS A 122 10.38 16.08 0.67
C HIS A 122 9.56 16.62 1.83
N VAL A 123 9.10 17.87 1.73
CA VAL A 123 8.30 18.52 2.78
C VAL A 123 6.82 18.34 2.48
N ASN A 124 6.03 17.99 3.48
CA ASN A 124 4.58 17.95 3.33
C ASN A 124 4.03 19.40 3.25
N PRO A 125 3.40 19.80 2.12
CA PRO A 125 2.89 21.17 1.96
C PRO A 125 1.68 21.46 2.85
N GLU A 126 0.91 20.43 3.24
CA GLU A 126 -0.23 20.55 4.16
C GLU A 126 0.22 20.62 5.62
N ASN A 127 1.32 19.94 5.96
CA ASN A 127 1.92 19.98 7.29
C ASN A 127 3.44 20.21 7.22
N PRO A 128 3.91 21.47 7.24
CA PRO A 128 5.31 21.82 7.10
C PRO A 128 6.26 21.34 8.19
N ASP A 129 5.75 20.77 9.29
CA ASP A 129 6.56 20.14 10.33
C ASP A 129 6.96 18.70 9.96
N GLN A 130 6.28 18.11 8.98
CA GLN A 130 6.55 16.78 8.50
C GLN A 130 7.37 16.84 7.20
N ALA A 131 8.60 16.35 7.26
CA ALA A 131 9.43 16.10 6.09
C ALA A 131 9.99 14.69 6.13
N ILE A 132 10.28 14.13 4.95
CA ILE A 132 10.84 12.78 4.78
C ILE A 132 12.06 12.81 3.86
N ILE A 133 13.00 11.87 4.03
CA ILE A 133 14.17 11.73 3.15
C ILE A 133 13.89 10.70 2.04
N LYS A 134 13.16 9.62 2.36
CA LYS A 134 12.86 8.54 1.42
C LYS A 134 11.36 8.47 1.14
N PRO A 135 10.93 8.73 -0.12
CA PRO A 135 9.58 8.40 -0.54
C PRO A 135 9.36 6.88 -0.45
N ASP A 136 8.25 6.47 0.16
CA ASP A 136 7.85 5.06 0.24
C ASP A 136 7.60 4.48 -1.15
N SER A 137 7.90 3.20 -1.32
CA SER A 137 7.78 2.49 -2.60
C SER A 137 6.32 2.42 -3.09
N LYS A 138 6.12 2.70 -4.38
CA LYS A 138 4.82 2.66 -5.10
C LYS A 138 4.25 1.24 -5.29
N ALA A 139 4.81 0.22 -4.63
CA ALA A 139 4.44 -1.18 -4.79
C ALA A 139 2.95 -1.46 -4.51
N ALA A 140 2.31 -0.67 -3.65
CA ALA A 140 0.89 -0.80 -3.34
C ALA A 140 -0.02 -0.50 -4.56
N GLY A 141 0.39 0.38 -5.48
CA GLY A 141 -0.39 0.67 -6.69
C GLY A 141 -0.44 -0.53 -7.65
N TYR A 142 0.65 -1.28 -7.75
CA TYR A 142 0.73 -2.46 -8.63
C TYR A 142 -0.14 -3.63 -8.13
N SER A 143 -0.62 -3.62 -6.90
CA SER A 143 -1.42 -4.75 -6.38
C SER A 143 -2.93 -4.53 -6.55
N LEU A 144 -3.37 -3.39 -7.11
CA LEU A 144 -4.78 -3.07 -7.38
C LEU A 144 -5.44 -3.95 -8.46
N TRP A 145 -4.67 -4.56 -9.37
CA TRP A 145 -5.23 -5.48 -10.37
C TRP A 145 -5.74 -6.78 -9.74
N PHE A 146 -5.18 -7.21 -8.61
CA PHE A 146 -5.57 -8.46 -7.97
C PHE A 146 -7.01 -8.40 -7.40
N PRO A 147 -7.41 -7.40 -6.58
CA PRO A 147 -8.81 -7.23 -6.19
C PRO A 147 -9.76 -7.05 -7.38
N SER A 148 -9.28 -6.39 -8.45
CA SER A 148 -10.08 -6.17 -9.66
C SER A 148 -10.49 -7.48 -10.34
N LEU A 149 -9.66 -8.53 -10.27
CA LEU A 149 -10.01 -9.85 -10.80
C LEU A 149 -11.22 -10.47 -10.09
N PHE A 150 -11.34 -10.32 -8.77
CA PHE A 150 -12.48 -10.85 -8.01
C PHE A 150 -13.77 -10.13 -8.37
N ILE A 151 -13.69 -8.81 -8.62
CA ILE A 151 -14.83 -8.02 -9.07
C ILE A 151 -15.27 -8.48 -10.46
N ILE A 152 -14.34 -8.59 -11.42
CA ILE A 152 -14.64 -9.03 -12.79
C ILE A 152 -15.19 -10.46 -12.81
N ALA A 153 -14.56 -11.37 -12.06
CA ALA A 153 -15.01 -12.76 -11.97
C ALA A 153 -16.40 -12.87 -11.31
N GLY A 154 -16.62 -12.18 -10.18
CA GLY A 154 -17.89 -12.16 -9.48
C GLY A 154 -19.02 -11.62 -10.36
N LEU A 155 -18.81 -10.46 -11.00
CA LEU A 155 -19.77 -9.87 -11.93
C LEU A 155 -20.00 -10.77 -13.16
N GLY A 156 -18.95 -11.39 -13.70
CA GLY A 156 -19.06 -12.31 -14.84
C GLY A 156 -19.91 -13.54 -14.52
N ILE A 157 -19.74 -14.11 -13.32
CA ILE A 157 -20.56 -15.24 -12.84
C ILE A 157 -22.02 -14.80 -12.68
N THR A 158 -22.27 -13.64 -12.05
CA THR A 158 -23.62 -13.11 -11.86
C THR A 158 -24.32 -12.82 -13.20
N ILE A 159 -23.63 -12.16 -14.13
CA ILE A 159 -24.15 -11.86 -15.47
C ILE A 159 -24.45 -13.16 -16.25
N MET A 160 -23.55 -14.15 -16.23
CA MET A 160 -23.78 -15.45 -16.88
C MET A 160 -24.92 -16.27 -16.24
N ALA A 161 -25.19 -16.09 -14.95
CA ALA A 161 -26.30 -16.74 -14.28
C ALA A 161 -27.67 -16.11 -14.63
N ILE A 162 -27.68 -14.79 -14.88
CA ILE A 162 -28.89 -14.01 -15.18
C ILE A 162 -29.20 -13.99 -16.67
N LEU A 163 -28.20 -13.86 -17.55
CA LEU A 163 -28.42 -13.76 -18.99
C LEU A 163 -29.02 -15.05 -19.57
N PRO A 164 -30.11 -14.94 -20.37
CA PRO A 164 -30.63 -16.08 -21.12
C PRO A 164 -29.61 -16.51 -22.19
N LYS A 165 -29.43 -17.83 -22.38
CA LYS A 165 -28.64 -18.35 -23.50
C LYS A 165 -29.25 -17.80 -24.80
N ARG A 166 -28.46 -17.06 -25.60
CA ARG A 166 -28.89 -16.67 -26.95
C ARG A 166 -29.19 -17.96 -27.73
N PRO A 167 -30.38 -18.10 -28.36
CA PRO A 167 -30.66 -19.25 -29.19
C PRO A 167 -29.66 -19.25 -30.34
N ILE A 168 -28.91 -20.35 -30.48
CA ILE A 168 -28.05 -20.58 -31.63
C ILE A 168 -28.99 -20.75 -32.82
N VAL A 169 -29.08 -19.74 -33.68
CA VAL A 169 -29.79 -19.84 -34.96
C VAL A 169 -28.99 -20.82 -35.81
N GLN A 170 -29.50 -22.04 -35.97
CA GLN A 170 -28.93 -23.00 -36.92
C GLN A 170 -29.25 -22.50 -38.34
N PRO A 171 -28.25 -22.33 -39.23
CA PRO A 171 -28.53 -22.05 -40.63
C PRO A 171 -29.17 -23.29 -41.28
N VAL A 172 -30.23 -23.05 -42.06
CA VAL A 172 -31.00 -24.04 -42.85
C VAL A 172 -30.17 -24.55 -44.01
#